data_AF-V5ICN0-F1
#
_entry.id   AF-V5ICN0-F1
#
_cell.length_a   1.000
_cell.length_b   1.000
_cell.length_c   1.000
_cell.angle_alpha   90.00
_cell.angle_beta   90.00
_cell.angle_gamma   90.00
#
_symmetry.space_group_name_H-M   'P 1'
#
loop_
_entity.id
_entity.type
_entity.pdbx_description
1 polymer ?
#
loop_
_entity_poly.entity_id
_entity_poly.type
_entity_poly.pdbx_seq_one_letter_code
_entity_poly.pdbx_strand_id
1 'polypeptide(L)'
;MLRPLVWLWVPEAFVVSFKLETDSDILLEKSRKALTNYKHKLVIANELHSRKHHVLFVTQESHEAVDLSPAQLAVGTEIEELIVEKLSRQHALHMA
;
A
#
# COMPACT_ATOMS: atom_id res chain seq x y z
N MET A 1 -11.46 9.55 -9.17
CA MET A 1 -11.98 8.50 -10.08
C MET A 1 -11.83 7.07 -9.56
N LEU A 2 -11.36 6.83 -8.32
CA LEU A 2 -11.24 5.47 -7.76
C LEU A 2 -12.59 4.81 -7.43
N ARG A 3 -13.59 5.58 -6.99
CA ARG A 3 -14.88 5.00 -6.58
C ARG A 3 -15.61 4.26 -7.72
N PRO A 4 -15.76 4.82 -8.94
CA PRO A 4 -16.35 4.06 -10.06
C PRO A 4 -15.56 2.82 -10.45
N LEU A 5 -14.22 2.88 -10.41
CA LEU A 5 -13.37 1.72 -10.70
C LEU A 5 -13.71 0.55 -9.76
N VAL A 6 -13.69 0.80 -8.45
CA VAL A 6 -13.93 -0.22 -7.42
C VAL A 6 -15.36 -0.73 -7.45
N TRP A 7 -16.35 0.13 -7.68
CA TRP A 7 -17.77 -0.23 -7.52
C TRP A 7 -18.47 -0.68 -8.80
N LEU A 8 -18.04 -0.21 -9.96
CA LEU A 8 -18.76 -0.41 -11.22
C LEU A 8 -17.95 -1.20 -12.23
N TRP A 9 -16.64 -0.94 -12.34
CA TRP A 9 -15.83 -1.51 -13.42
C TRP A 9 -15.20 -2.84 -13.03
N VAL A 10 -14.68 -2.95 -11.80
CA VAL A 10 -13.97 -4.15 -11.33
C VAL A 10 -14.35 -4.52 -9.89
N PRO A 11 -15.62 -4.82 -9.60
CA PRO A 11 -16.11 -5.07 -8.24
C PRO A 11 -15.41 -6.23 -7.52
N GLU A 12 -14.96 -7.23 -8.28
CA GLU A 12 -14.30 -8.43 -7.75
C GLU A 12 -12.77 -8.33 -7.71
N ALA A 13 -12.17 -7.24 -8.23
CA ALA A 13 -10.73 -7.12 -8.30
C ALA A 13 -10.10 -6.74 -6.95
N PHE A 14 -8.88 -7.21 -6.73
CA PHE A 14 -8.05 -6.77 -5.61
C PHE A 14 -7.43 -5.40 -5.91
N VAL A 15 -8.17 -4.33 -5.58
CA VAL A 15 -7.73 -2.95 -5.85
C VAL A 15 -6.82 -2.44 -4.73
N VAL A 16 -5.62 -2.01 -5.13
CA VAL A 16 -4.61 -1.35 -4.29
C VAL A 16 -4.41 0.07 -4.79
N SER A 17 -4.25 1.04 -3.89
CA SER A 17 -3.84 2.39 -4.27
C SER A 17 -2.58 2.84 -3.53
N PHE A 18 -1.86 3.81 -4.09
CA PHE A 18 -0.69 4.40 -3.45
C PHE A 18 -1.01 5.78 -2.89
N LYS A 19 -0.43 6.09 -1.73
CA LYS A 19 -0.54 7.38 -1.06
C LYS A 19 0.84 7.91 -0.73
N LEU A 20 1.25 8.97 -1.43
CA LEU A 20 2.47 9.70 -1.18
C LEU A 20 2.15 10.99 -0.41
N GLU A 21 2.85 11.22 0.70
CA GLU A 21 2.82 12.49 1.44
C GLU A 21 4.25 12.92 1.82
N THR A 22 4.39 14.12 2.38
CA THR A 22 5.67 14.64 2.91
C THR A 22 5.67 14.81 4.43
N ASP A 23 4.55 14.47 5.07
CA ASP A 23 4.29 14.63 6.49
C ASP A 23 3.71 13.31 7.04
N SER A 24 4.44 12.70 7.96
CA SER A 24 4.10 11.44 8.62
C SER A 24 2.78 11.53 9.39
N ASP A 25 2.48 12.70 9.97
CA ASP A 25 1.37 12.87 10.92
C ASP A 25 0.02 12.73 10.21
N ILE A 26 -0.04 13.08 8.92
CA ILE A 26 -1.25 13.01 8.09
C ILE A 26 -1.30 11.77 7.19
N LEU A 27 -0.18 11.06 7.00
CA LEU A 27 -0.07 9.96 6.03
C LEU A 27 -1.07 8.84 6.34
N LEU A 28 -1.13 8.40 7.60
CA LEU A 28 -2.00 7.31 8.02
C LEU A 28 -3.48 7.71 7.96
N GLU A 29 -3.81 8.92 8.43
CA GLU A 29 -5.17 9.45 8.39
C GLU A 29 -5.69 9.54 6.95
N LYS A 30 -4.91 10.13 6.05
CA LYS A 30 -5.28 10.26 4.63
C LYS A 30 -5.40 8.91 3.94
N SER A 31 -4.59 7.93 4.32
CA SER A 31 -4.68 6.56 3.81
C SER A 31 -6.00 5.90 4.22
N ARG A 32 -6.36 5.95 5.52
CA ARG A 32 -7.65 5.44 6.02
C ARG A 32 -8.85 6.17 5.43
N LYS A 33 -8.74 7.47 5.19
CA LYS A 33 -9.76 8.25 4.49
C LYS A 33 -9.94 7.78 3.04
N ALA A 34 -8.86 7.46 2.33
CA ALA A 34 -8.95 6.90 0.98
C ALA A 34 -9.63 5.53 0.96
N LEU A 35 -9.29 4.64 1.90
CA LEU A 35 -9.97 3.34 2.08
C LEU A 35 -11.46 3.55 2.34
N THR A 36 -11.81 4.47 3.22
CA THR A 36 -13.21 4.77 3.54
C THR A 36 -13.99 5.32 2.34
N ASN A 37 -13.38 6.23 1.56
CA ASN A 37 -14.05 6.89 0.43
C ASN A 37 -14.22 5.98 -0.79
N TYR A 38 -13.25 5.10 -1.05
CA TYR A 38 -13.22 4.30 -2.27
C TYR A 38 -13.54 2.83 -2.04
N LYS A 39 -13.45 2.35 -0.79
CA LYS A 39 -13.79 0.98 -0.36
C LYS A 39 -12.97 -0.10 -1.06
N HIS A 40 -11.73 0.24 -1.40
CA HIS A 40 -10.71 -0.70 -1.89
C HIS A 40 -9.98 -1.36 -0.72
N LYS A 41 -9.19 -2.41 -0.98
CA LYS A 41 -8.70 -3.32 0.06
C LYS A 41 -7.46 -2.81 0.80
N LEU A 42 -6.60 -2.06 0.12
CA LEU A 42 -5.28 -1.71 0.63
C LEU A 42 -4.79 -0.37 0.08
N VAL A 43 -4.18 0.44 0.95
CA VAL A 43 -3.35 1.58 0.56
C VAL A 43 -1.89 1.27 0.88
N ILE A 44 -1.00 1.43 -0.08
CA ILE A 44 0.45 1.50 0.18
C ILE A 44 0.81 2.96 0.38
N ALA A 45 1.17 3.31 1.60
CA ALA A 45 1.42 4.68 2.02
C ALA A 45 2.92 4.89 2.23
N ASN A 46 3.46 6.01 1.77
CA ASN A 46 4.88 6.30 1.93
C ASN A 46 5.14 7.80 2.03
N GLU A 47 6.20 8.17 2.72
CA GLU A 47 6.70 9.55 2.74
C GLU A 47 7.69 9.78 1.61
N LEU A 48 7.73 10.99 1.05
CA LEU A 48 8.57 11.30 -0.11
C LEU A 48 10.05 10.98 0.11
N HIS A 49 10.58 11.28 1.29
CA HIS A 49 11.99 11.11 1.61
C HIS A 49 12.38 9.66 1.86
N SER A 50 11.46 8.82 2.36
CA SER A 50 11.72 7.43 2.73
C SER A 50 11.14 6.41 1.76
N ARG A 51 10.43 6.85 0.71
CA ARG A 51 9.71 6.00 -0.25
C ARG A 51 10.47 4.83 -0.85
N LYS A 52 11.80 4.92 -0.93
CA LYS A 52 12.67 3.88 -1.50
C LYS A 52 13.07 2.78 -0.53
N HIS A 53 12.79 2.94 0.76
CA HIS A 53 13.22 2.00 1.80
C HIS A 53 12.18 1.76 2.90
N HIS A 54 11.12 2.56 2.96
CA HIS A 54 10.03 2.41 3.92
C HIS A 54 8.68 2.67 3.26
N VAL A 55 7.74 1.73 3.45
CA VAL A 55 6.33 1.90 3.10
C VAL A 55 5.43 1.29 4.19
N LEU A 56 4.20 1.79 4.28
CA LEU A 56 3.15 1.27 5.15
C LEU A 56 2.07 0.59 4.30
N PHE A 57 1.76 -0.65 4.62
CA PHE A 57 0.58 -1.35 4.14
C PHE A 57 -0.59 -1.02 5.06
N VAL A 58 -1.54 -0.23 4.59
CA VAL A 58 -2.65 0.28 5.40
C VAL A 58 -3.96 -0.39 4.98
N THR A 59 -4.65 -1.01 5.94
CA THR A 59 -6.02 -1.52 5.81
C THR A 59 -6.97 -0.68 6.68
N GLN A 60 -8.27 -1.03 6.68
CA GLN A 60 -9.24 -0.31 7.49
C GLN A 60 -9.05 -0.60 8.99
N GLU A 61 -8.49 -1.75 9.34
CA GLU A 61 -8.32 -2.23 10.71
C GLU A 61 -6.90 -2.00 11.22
N SER A 62 -5.88 -2.21 10.38
CA SER A 62 -4.47 -2.22 10.80
C SER A 62 -3.56 -1.49 9.81
N HIS A 63 -2.29 -1.40 10.18
CA HIS A 63 -1.22 -1.03 9.27
C HIS A 63 0.04 -1.82 9.63
N GLU A 64 0.88 -2.06 8.64
CA GLU A 64 2.12 -2.81 8.79
C GLU A 64 3.24 -2.09 8.03
N ALA A 65 4.39 -1.91 8.68
CA ALA A 65 5.58 -1.35 8.05
C ALA A 65 6.33 -2.41 7.24
N VAL A 66 6.80 -2.01 6.06
CA VAL A 66 7.72 -2.79 5.23
C VAL A 66 8.96 -1.94 5.00
N ASP A 67 10.07 -2.39 5.56
CA ASP A 67 11.36 -1.72 5.56
C ASP A 67 12.40 -2.57 4.83
N LEU A 68 13.26 -1.93 4.04
CA LEU A 68 14.49 -2.59 3.59
C LEU A 68 15.46 -2.71 4.76
N SER A 69 15.93 -3.92 5.02
CA SER A 69 17.00 -4.14 5.98
C SER A 69 18.34 -3.55 5.48
N PRO A 70 19.29 -3.26 6.39
CA PRO A 70 20.63 -2.80 6.00
C PRO A 70 21.34 -3.75 5.02
N ALA A 71 21.12 -5.07 5.17
CA ALA A 71 21.69 -6.07 4.26
C ALA A 71 21.09 -5.98 2.85
N GLN A 72 19.78 -5.79 2.74
CA GLN A 72 19.08 -5.61 1.46
C GLN A 72 19.51 -4.32 0.76
N LEU A 73 19.64 -3.22 1.51
CA LEU A 73 20.18 -1.96 0.97
C LEU A 73 21.60 -2.13 0.45
N ALA A 74 22.46 -2.88 1.15
CA ALA A 74 23.85 -3.09 0.76
C ALA A 74 24.01 -3.89 -0.54
N VAL A 75 23.06 -4.79 -0.84
CA VAL A 75 23.06 -5.57 -2.09
C VAL A 75 22.23 -4.91 -3.20
N GLY A 76 21.67 -3.72 -2.96
CA GLY A 76 20.94 -2.96 -3.95
C GLY A 76 19.50 -3.43 -4.20
N THR A 77 18.89 -4.14 -3.25
CA THR A 77 17.47 -4.51 -3.30
C THR A 77 16.58 -3.27 -3.38
N GLU A 78 15.58 -3.31 -4.25
CA GLU A 78 14.56 -2.26 -4.35
C GLU A 78 13.34 -2.60 -3.48
N ILE A 79 12.70 -1.60 -2.84
CA ILE A 79 11.54 -1.82 -1.95
C ILE A 79 10.36 -2.46 -2.68
N GLU A 80 10.27 -2.24 -3.99
CA GLU A 80 9.28 -2.83 -4.89
C GLU A 80 9.32 -4.36 -4.86
N GLU A 81 10.49 -4.99 -4.65
CA GLU A 81 10.59 -6.45 -4.52
C GLU A 81 9.76 -6.95 -3.35
N LEU A 82 9.88 -6.31 -2.18
CA LEU A 82 9.11 -6.64 -0.98
C LEU A 82 7.63 -6.30 -1.12
N ILE A 83 7.32 -5.19 -1.79
CA ILE A 83 5.95 -4.77 -2.06
C ILE A 83 5.26 -5.83 -2.94
N VAL A 84 5.88 -6.22 -4.05
CA VAL A 84 5.30 -7.15 -5.03
C VAL A 84 5.15 -8.54 -4.43
N GLU A 85 6.14 -9.03 -3.67
CA GLU A 85 6.04 -10.32 -2.98
C GLU A 85 4.82 -10.35 -2.05
N LYS A 86 4.67 -9.33 -1.21
CA LYS A 86 3.57 -9.24 -0.24
C LYS A 86 2.22 -9.10 -0.92
N LEU A 87 2.12 -8.24 -1.94
CA LEU A 87 0.90 -8.04 -2.72
C LEU A 87 0.48 -9.32 -3.45
N SER A 88 1.43 -10.07 -4.02
CA SER A 88 1.15 -11.34 -4.70
C SER A 88 0.51 -12.36 -3.76
N ARG A 89 1.02 -12.45 -2.52
CA ARG A 89 0.42 -13.31 -1.49
C ARG A 89 -0.98 -12.86 -1.10
N GLN A 90 -1.19 -11.56 -0.87
CA GLN A 90 -2.52 -11.03 -0.52
C GLN A 90 -3.53 -11.20 -1.65
N HIS A 91 -3.08 -11.03 -2.90
CA HIS A 91 -3.92 -11.24 -4.07
C HIS A 91 -4.30 -12.73 -4.23
N ALA A 92 -3.37 -13.66 -4.02
CA ALA A 92 -3.67 -15.09 -4.03
C ALA A 92 -4.72 -15.46 -2.97
N LEU A 93 -4.67 -14.85 -1.79
CA LEU A 93 -5.68 -15.03 -0.74
C LEU A 93 -7.04 -14.43 -1.10
N HIS A 94 -7.07 -13.30 -1.82
CA HIS A 94 -8.32 -12.70 -2.32
C HIS A 94 -8.97 -13.55 -3.42
N MET A 95 -8.19 -14.36 -4.14
CA MET A 95 -8.67 -15.20 -5.24
C MET A 95 -9.10 -16.61 -4.81
N ALA A 96 -8.82 -16.99 -3.56
CA ALA A 96 -9.23 -18.26 -2.97
C ALA A 96 -10.64 -18.17 -2.39
#